data_AF-A0A509AST2-F1
#
_entry.id   AF-A0A509AST2-F1
#
_cell.length_a   1.000
_cell.length_b   1.000
_cell.length_c   1.000
_cell.angle_alpha   90.00
_cell.angle_beta   90.00
_cell.angle_gamma   90.00
#
_symmetry.space_group_name_H-M   'P 1'
#
loop_
_entity.id
_entity.type
_entity.pdbx_description
1 polymer ?
#
loop_
_entity_poly.entity_id
_entity_poly.type
_entity_poly.pdbx_seq_one_letter_code
_entity_poly.pdbx_strand_id
1 'polypeptide(L)'
;MNIIESNKEKERISLHSHISGLGLDEDGFVHDVDLDEPQKIYEKIEKDGNLTNGENIHDNQYNEICNMNGDNNIDRSGNEGEEGKDKIKNLYNCKGMVGQKKAREAAGIFINLIKEKNICKCLLLAGPSGSGKTAIAIAISKEISEEAIPFCIFNASQVYSCEVKKTEILTQYIRKSIGVKIKEIKEVFEGEVVKLEPFYDDTYDEKTISYVHITLKTLKEQKKIKIHSSIYENILKEKIQEKDVIYIESHSGLVKRVGRCSLYQDMFDIETDTFVDLPKGNVHKKKNIIQNVTLYDLDISNVQPKDNILNFFQNAKCKKTEITDKLRNEINKIVYKYVDQGVAQIVPGVLFIDEVHMLDIECFTYLNRTLESNLAPIVILATNRGICNIKGTNIISAHGIPVDLLDRIIIVKTMLYNKEEILQVLKLRCKFENIKIENEALNYLSDIGMNCSLRYAIQLLTPAKILSKRKGKKMISKSIIEIVSSIFFDTKRSTQLLLSEKNKYLY
;
A
#
# COMPACT_ATOMS: atom_id res chain seq x y z
N MET A 1 19.06 -9.06 14.42
CA MET A 1 18.67 -9.47 13.05
C MET A 1 17.20 -9.16 12.70
N ASN A 2 16.48 -8.31 13.46
CA ASN A 2 15.02 -8.08 13.27
C ASN A 2 14.65 -6.74 12.60
N ILE A 3 15.58 -6.11 11.87
CA ILE A 3 15.29 -4.86 11.11
C ILE A 3 15.04 -5.16 9.62
N ILE A 4 15.33 -6.39 9.16
CA ILE A 4 15.28 -6.74 7.73
C ILE A 4 13.89 -7.22 7.29
N GLU A 5 13.07 -7.79 8.19
CA GLU A 5 11.76 -8.38 7.83
C GLU A 5 10.69 -7.32 7.52
N SER A 6 10.57 -6.27 8.34
CA SER A 6 9.59 -5.20 8.08
C SER A 6 9.93 -4.36 6.85
N ASN A 7 11.23 -4.25 6.51
CA ASN A 7 11.67 -3.57 5.31
C ASN A 7 11.33 -4.36 4.04
N LYS A 8 11.42 -5.70 4.03
CA LYS A 8 11.10 -6.51 2.83
C LYS A 8 9.61 -6.47 2.45
N GLU A 9 8.71 -6.50 3.44
CA GLU A 9 7.27 -6.36 3.19
C GLU A 9 6.94 -4.94 2.66
N LYS A 10 7.50 -3.90 3.29
CA LYS A 10 7.37 -2.51 2.82
C LYS A 10 8.01 -2.31 1.44
N GLU A 11 9.13 -2.94 1.14
CA GLU A 11 9.80 -2.90 -0.16
C GLU A 11 8.95 -3.56 -1.25
N ARG A 12 8.35 -4.73 -1.00
CA ARG A 12 7.46 -5.39 -1.97
C ARG A 12 6.19 -4.58 -2.25
N ILE A 13 5.58 -4.00 -1.21
CA ILE A 13 4.43 -3.10 -1.36
C ILE A 13 4.86 -1.83 -2.12
N SER A 14 6.05 -1.29 -1.83
CA SER A 14 6.63 -0.14 -2.53
C SER A 14 6.90 -0.44 -4.02
N LEU A 15 7.41 -1.63 -4.35
CA LEU A 15 7.62 -2.08 -5.73
C LEU A 15 6.31 -2.10 -6.53
N HIS A 16 5.16 -2.36 -5.92
CA HIS A 16 3.86 -2.45 -6.57
C HIS A 16 2.91 -1.28 -6.26
N SER A 17 3.43 -0.21 -5.64
CA SER A 17 2.66 0.97 -5.27
C SER A 17 1.93 1.63 -6.46
N HIS A 18 2.50 1.50 -7.65
CA HIS A 18 1.96 1.96 -8.92
C HIS A 18 0.67 1.31 -9.40
N ILE A 19 0.33 0.11 -8.89
CA ILE A 19 -0.85 -0.64 -9.33
C ILE A 19 -2.05 -0.07 -8.59
N SER A 20 -3.07 0.43 -9.28
CA SER A 20 -4.32 0.94 -8.70
C SER A 20 -5.52 -0.01 -8.86
N GLY A 21 -5.39 -1.11 -9.60
CA GLY A 21 -6.42 -2.13 -9.80
C GLY A 21 -6.09 -3.05 -10.97
N LEU A 22 -7.03 -3.91 -11.38
CA LEU A 22 -6.88 -4.86 -12.48
C LEU A 22 -7.05 -4.21 -13.85
N GLY A 23 -7.63 -3.01 -13.94
CA GLY A 23 -7.78 -2.27 -15.20
C GLY A 23 -8.66 -3.01 -16.21
N LEU A 24 -9.82 -3.46 -15.73
CA LEU A 24 -10.87 -4.08 -16.52
C LEU A 24 -11.86 -2.99 -16.97
N ASP A 25 -12.48 -3.17 -18.13
CA ASP A 25 -13.61 -2.37 -18.58
C ASP A 25 -14.92 -2.74 -17.84
N GLU A 26 -16.02 -2.06 -18.18
CA GLU A 26 -17.34 -2.29 -17.58
C GLU A 26 -17.87 -3.72 -17.84
N ASP A 27 -17.43 -4.34 -18.93
CA ASP A 27 -17.80 -5.69 -19.33
C ASP A 27 -16.86 -6.77 -18.75
N GLY A 28 -15.79 -6.37 -18.04
CA GLY A 28 -14.84 -7.26 -17.38
C GLY A 28 -13.68 -7.76 -18.26
N PHE A 29 -13.44 -7.16 -19.42
CA PHE A 29 -12.37 -7.51 -20.35
C PHE A 29 -11.15 -6.58 -20.23
N VAL A 30 -10.02 -7.05 -20.76
CA VAL A 30 -8.76 -6.28 -20.84
C VAL A 30 -8.50 -5.83 -22.28
N HIS A 31 -8.54 -4.53 -22.51
CA HIS A 31 -8.06 -3.93 -23.75
C HIS A 31 -6.54 -3.74 -23.75
N ASP A 32 -5.89 -4.03 -24.89
CA ASP A 32 -4.45 -3.79 -25.06
C ASP A 32 -4.14 -2.31 -25.18
N VAL A 33 -2.97 -1.93 -24.66
CA VAL A 33 -2.36 -0.63 -24.91
C VAL A 33 -1.18 -0.83 -25.86
N ASP A 34 -1.33 -0.42 -27.11
CA ASP A 34 -0.18 -0.21 -27.99
C ASP A 34 0.45 1.16 -27.68
N LEU A 35 1.55 1.13 -26.91
CA LEU A 35 2.31 2.33 -26.54
C LEU A 35 3.25 2.84 -27.66
N ASP A 36 3.32 2.15 -28.80
CA ASP A 36 4.29 2.40 -29.88
C ASP A 36 3.68 3.03 -31.15
N GLU A 37 2.41 3.41 -31.15
CA GLU A 37 1.80 4.20 -32.23
C GLU A 37 2.29 5.65 -32.42
N PRO A 38 3.15 6.30 -31.61
CA PRO A 38 3.64 7.63 -31.97
C PRO A 38 4.45 7.59 -33.27
N GLN A 39 5.27 6.55 -33.50
CA GLN A 39 6.26 6.55 -34.58
C GLN A 39 5.66 6.30 -35.97
N LYS A 40 4.59 5.51 -36.08
CA LYS A 40 3.95 5.22 -37.37
C LYS A 40 3.15 6.41 -37.93
N ILE A 41 2.74 7.34 -37.08
CA ILE A 41 2.00 8.55 -37.49
C ILE A 41 2.98 9.62 -38.01
N TYR A 42 4.15 9.79 -37.38
CA TYR A 42 5.19 10.70 -37.88
C TYR A 42 5.76 10.26 -39.24
N GLU A 43 5.97 8.96 -39.47
CA GLU A 43 6.41 8.45 -40.78
C GLU A 43 5.35 8.55 -41.89
N LYS A 44 4.06 8.67 -41.53
CA LYS A 44 2.98 8.98 -42.49
C LYS A 44 2.92 10.47 -42.81
N ILE A 45 3.09 11.32 -41.80
CA ILE A 45 3.09 12.78 -41.96
C ILE A 45 4.30 13.26 -42.77
N GLU A 46 5.47 12.63 -42.64
CA GLU A 46 6.65 12.94 -43.47
C GLU A 46 6.55 12.44 -44.91
N LYS A 47 5.71 11.44 -45.20
CA LYS A 47 5.51 10.90 -46.55
C LYS A 47 4.47 11.67 -47.37
N ASP A 48 3.53 12.35 -46.70
CA ASP A 48 2.45 13.09 -47.36
C ASP A 48 2.68 14.62 -47.45
N GLY A 49 3.78 15.15 -46.89
CA GLY A 49 4.06 16.59 -46.81
C GLY A 49 5.28 17.05 -47.60
N ASN A 50 5.14 17.30 -48.90
CA ASN A 50 6.13 18.06 -49.68
C ASN A 50 6.08 19.56 -49.35
N LEU A 51 7.23 20.10 -48.91
CA LEU A 51 7.74 21.49 -49.08
C LEU A 51 6.90 22.69 -48.58
N THR A 52 7.42 23.46 -47.61
CA THR A 52 8.22 24.69 -47.84
C THR A 52 8.46 25.48 -46.53
N ASN A 53 9.69 26.01 -46.41
CA ASN A 53 10.14 27.22 -45.67
C ASN A 53 9.74 27.33 -44.18
N GLY A 54 10.63 27.21 -43.19
CA GLY A 54 11.82 28.04 -43.01
C GLY A 54 11.51 29.17 -42.03
N GLU A 55 11.55 28.91 -40.72
CA GLU A 55 11.79 29.92 -39.66
C GLU A 55 12.04 29.23 -38.30
N ASN A 56 13.17 29.59 -37.67
CA ASN A 56 13.54 29.17 -36.33
C ASN A 56 12.67 29.90 -35.29
N ILE A 57 12.06 29.19 -34.34
CA ILE A 57 11.54 29.79 -33.11
C ILE A 57 11.99 28.97 -31.90
N HIS A 58 12.57 29.71 -30.96
CA HIS A 58 13.25 29.33 -29.73
C HIS A 58 12.38 28.59 -28.69
N ASP A 59 13.09 27.83 -27.85
CA ASP A 59 12.69 27.36 -26.52
C ASP A 59 11.97 28.43 -25.68
N ASN A 60 10.74 28.14 -25.26
CA ASN A 60 10.18 28.38 -23.91
C ASN A 60 8.65 28.30 -23.93
N GLN A 61 8.09 27.20 -23.42
CA GLN A 61 6.80 27.13 -22.70
C GLN A 61 6.49 25.67 -22.35
N TYR A 62 7.16 25.18 -21.30
CA TYR A 62 6.74 24.00 -20.55
C TYR A 62 6.59 24.44 -19.11
N ASN A 63 5.37 24.77 -18.69
CA ASN A 63 4.85 24.70 -17.33
C ASN A 63 3.50 25.40 -17.29
N GLU A 64 2.42 24.61 -17.30
CA GLU A 64 1.17 24.83 -16.56
C GLU A 64 0.17 23.80 -17.07
N ILE A 65 -0.26 22.90 -16.17
CA ILE A 65 -1.60 22.31 -16.02
C ILE A 65 -1.43 21.19 -14.99
N CYS A 66 -1.38 21.60 -13.73
CA CYS A 66 -1.76 20.82 -12.57
C CYS A 66 -2.62 21.76 -11.73
N ASN A 67 -3.93 21.55 -11.75
CA ASN A 67 -4.92 21.81 -10.68
C ASN A 67 -6.28 22.07 -11.32
N MET A 68 -7.22 21.15 -11.12
CA MET A 68 -8.57 21.41 -10.63
C MET A 68 -9.35 20.09 -10.64
N ASN A 69 -9.67 19.60 -9.44
CA ASN A 69 -10.80 18.71 -9.22
C ASN A 69 -12.06 19.58 -9.12
N GLY A 70 -13.13 19.19 -9.80
CA GLY A 70 -14.46 19.79 -9.63
C GLY A 70 -15.48 19.19 -10.58
N ASP A 71 -16.51 18.58 -10.01
CA ASP A 71 -17.70 18.08 -10.70
C ASP A 71 -18.33 19.12 -11.64
N ASN A 72 -18.85 18.67 -12.80
CA ASN A 72 -20.25 18.86 -13.23
C ASN A 72 -20.48 18.41 -14.69
N ASN A 73 -21.67 17.83 -14.89
CA ASN A 73 -22.32 17.55 -16.19
C ASN A 73 -22.25 18.74 -17.15
N ILE A 74 -22.07 18.48 -18.47
CA ILE A 74 -22.78 19.11 -19.59
C ILE A 74 -22.61 18.24 -20.84
N ASP A 75 -23.74 18.00 -21.48
CA ASP A 75 -23.94 17.34 -22.77
C ASP A 75 -23.62 18.27 -23.97
N ARG A 76 -23.24 17.63 -25.09
CA ARG A 76 -23.29 18.06 -26.51
C ARG A 76 -22.08 18.70 -27.23
N SER A 77 -21.70 17.93 -28.27
CA SER A 77 -21.41 18.29 -29.67
C SER A 77 -20.11 19.01 -30.03
N GLY A 78 -19.28 18.34 -30.81
CA GLY A 78 -18.19 18.92 -31.60
C GLY A 78 -17.13 17.89 -31.94
N ASN A 79 -17.32 17.17 -33.05
CA ASN A 79 -16.28 16.37 -33.69
C ASN A 79 -15.12 17.29 -34.09
N GLU A 80 -13.93 17.01 -33.54
CA GLU A 80 -12.59 17.17 -34.14
C GLU A 80 -11.54 17.34 -33.01
N GLY A 81 -10.66 16.34 -32.84
CA GLY A 81 -9.42 16.48 -32.06
C GLY A 81 -9.14 15.49 -30.91
N GLU A 82 -9.58 14.22 -30.96
CA GLU A 82 -9.45 13.29 -29.82
C GLU A 82 -8.15 12.44 -29.73
N GLU A 83 -7.35 12.30 -30.80
CA GLU A 83 -6.27 11.29 -30.82
C GLU A 83 -5.11 11.52 -29.82
N GLY A 84 -4.93 12.74 -29.31
CA GLY A 84 -3.88 13.08 -28.33
C GLY A 84 -4.29 12.91 -26.86
N LYS A 85 -5.59 13.07 -26.54
CA LYS A 85 -6.12 12.94 -25.17
C LYS A 85 -6.42 11.48 -24.81
N ASP A 86 -6.72 10.64 -25.79
CA ASP A 86 -7.02 9.22 -25.57
C ASP A 86 -5.79 8.38 -25.21
N LYS A 87 -4.60 8.77 -25.68
CA LYS A 87 -3.34 8.05 -25.38
C LYS A 87 -2.88 8.20 -23.93
N ILE A 88 -3.18 9.35 -23.30
CA ILE A 88 -2.93 9.54 -21.85
C ILE A 88 -4.02 8.83 -21.05
N LYS A 89 -5.31 8.92 -21.46
CA LYS A 89 -6.43 8.16 -20.86
C LYS A 89 -6.18 6.64 -20.85
N ASN A 90 -5.52 6.06 -21.86
CA ASN A 90 -5.28 4.62 -21.93
C ASN A 90 -4.28 4.07 -20.91
N LEU A 91 -3.34 4.89 -20.39
CA LEU A 91 -2.49 4.49 -19.25
C LEU A 91 -3.29 4.47 -17.93
N TYR A 92 -4.35 5.29 -17.84
CA TYR A 92 -5.31 5.28 -16.74
C TYR A 92 -6.26 4.08 -16.81
N ASN A 93 -6.62 3.59 -18.00
CA ASN A 93 -7.50 2.42 -18.16
C ASN A 93 -6.90 1.12 -17.57
N CYS A 94 -5.59 0.91 -17.70
CA CYS A 94 -4.96 -0.32 -17.20
C CYS A 94 -4.58 -0.28 -15.70
N LYS A 95 -4.86 0.82 -14.98
CA LYS A 95 -4.60 0.96 -13.53
C LYS A 95 -3.20 0.50 -13.09
N GLY A 96 -2.18 0.74 -13.92
CA GLY A 96 -0.78 0.37 -13.66
C GLY A 96 -0.40 -1.10 -13.90
N MET A 97 -1.31 -1.95 -14.39
CA MET A 97 -1.03 -3.31 -14.82
C MET A 97 -0.70 -3.40 -16.32
N VAL A 98 0.13 -4.37 -16.71
CA VAL A 98 0.50 -4.64 -18.11
C VAL A 98 0.40 -6.14 -18.37
N GLY A 99 -0.17 -6.49 -19.53
CA GLY A 99 -0.28 -7.89 -19.97
C GLY A 99 -1.16 -8.74 -19.05
N GLN A 100 -0.87 -10.05 -19.01
CA GLN A 100 -1.56 -11.05 -18.16
C GLN A 100 -3.10 -11.01 -18.27
N LYS A 101 -3.63 -10.79 -19.48
CA LYS A 101 -5.08 -10.59 -19.71
C LYS A 101 -5.95 -11.65 -19.06
N LYS A 102 -5.70 -12.92 -19.40
CA LYS A 102 -6.48 -14.06 -18.88
C LYS A 102 -6.49 -14.13 -17.36
N ALA A 103 -5.37 -13.78 -16.72
CA ALA A 103 -5.28 -13.81 -15.26
C ALA A 103 -5.98 -12.61 -14.62
N ARG A 104 -5.97 -11.44 -15.28
CA ARG A 104 -6.71 -10.24 -14.84
C ARG A 104 -8.22 -10.41 -15.01
N GLU A 105 -8.67 -10.92 -16.14
CA GLU A 105 -10.09 -11.25 -16.39
C GLU A 105 -10.60 -12.28 -15.38
N ALA A 106 -9.85 -13.36 -15.17
CA ALA A 106 -10.21 -14.35 -14.16
C ALA A 106 -10.25 -13.77 -12.73
N ALA A 107 -9.34 -12.83 -12.41
CA ALA A 107 -9.36 -12.12 -11.15
C ALA A 107 -10.57 -11.18 -11.02
N GLY A 108 -11.00 -10.54 -12.10
CA GLY A 108 -12.24 -9.74 -12.15
C GLY A 108 -13.48 -10.58 -11.88
N ILE A 109 -13.59 -11.73 -12.54
CA ILE A 109 -14.66 -12.71 -12.29
C ILE A 109 -14.64 -13.15 -10.82
N PHE A 110 -13.45 -13.44 -10.28
CA PHE A 110 -13.31 -13.82 -8.87
C PHE A 110 -13.80 -12.73 -7.90
N ILE A 111 -13.50 -11.45 -8.18
CA ILE A 111 -13.99 -10.33 -7.37
C ILE A 111 -15.52 -10.25 -7.42
N ASN A 112 -16.12 -10.41 -8.61
CA ASN A 112 -17.58 -10.40 -8.77
C ASN A 112 -18.22 -11.56 -7.99
N LEU A 113 -17.62 -12.75 -8.01
CA LEU A 113 -18.09 -13.91 -7.23
C LEU A 113 -18.07 -13.64 -5.72
N ILE A 114 -17.05 -12.93 -5.22
CA ILE A 114 -16.95 -12.53 -3.82
C ILE A 114 -18.07 -11.54 -3.49
N LYS A 115 -18.26 -10.50 -4.33
CA LYS A 115 -19.26 -9.45 -4.11
C LYS A 115 -20.70 -9.98 -4.14
N GLU A 116 -21.00 -10.95 -5.02
CA GLU A 116 -22.38 -11.42 -5.22
C GLU A 116 -22.80 -12.59 -4.32
N LYS A 117 -21.93 -13.58 -4.10
CA LYS A 117 -22.37 -14.87 -3.52
C LYS A 117 -21.55 -15.38 -2.33
N ASN A 118 -20.41 -14.77 -1.99
CA ASN A 118 -19.56 -15.20 -0.88
C ASN A 118 -19.19 -16.71 -0.89
N ILE A 119 -19.21 -17.38 -2.06
CA ILE A 119 -19.08 -18.85 -2.18
C ILE A 119 -17.63 -19.30 -2.10
N CYS A 120 -16.69 -18.58 -2.74
CA CYS A 120 -15.28 -18.95 -2.80
C CYS A 120 -14.41 -17.86 -2.19
N LYS A 121 -13.72 -18.18 -1.10
CA LYS A 121 -12.84 -17.26 -0.39
C LYS A 121 -11.35 -17.50 -0.67
N CYS A 122 -11.01 -18.44 -1.55
CA CYS A 122 -9.62 -18.81 -1.79
C CYS A 122 -9.25 -18.94 -3.27
N LEU A 123 -8.20 -18.22 -3.67
CA LEU A 123 -7.67 -18.15 -5.02
C LEU A 123 -6.21 -18.60 -5.03
N LEU A 124 -5.83 -19.51 -5.93
CA LEU A 124 -4.44 -19.91 -6.17
C LEU A 124 -3.92 -19.29 -7.47
N LEU A 125 -2.91 -18.44 -7.36
CA LEU A 125 -2.12 -17.93 -8.46
C LEU A 125 -0.93 -18.87 -8.73
N ALA A 126 -0.99 -19.62 -9.82
CA ALA A 126 0.03 -20.59 -10.20
C ALA A 126 0.78 -20.14 -11.46
N GLY A 127 2.11 -20.04 -11.39
CA GLY A 127 2.91 -19.74 -12.58
C GLY A 127 4.36 -19.41 -12.28
N PRO A 128 5.19 -19.20 -13.30
CA PRO A 128 6.63 -19.04 -13.15
C PRO A 128 7.01 -17.82 -12.29
N SER A 129 8.22 -17.81 -11.75
CA SER A 129 8.75 -16.65 -11.02
C SER A 129 8.80 -15.41 -11.93
N GLY A 130 8.34 -14.26 -11.43
CA GLY A 130 8.35 -13.01 -12.21
C GLY A 130 7.14 -12.80 -13.14
N SER A 131 6.11 -13.66 -13.09
CA SER A 131 4.88 -13.55 -13.89
C SER A 131 3.80 -12.60 -13.31
N GLY A 132 4.12 -11.78 -12.30
CA GLY A 132 3.17 -10.80 -11.76
C GLY A 132 2.13 -11.34 -10.77
N LYS A 133 2.31 -12.52 -10.17
CA LYS A 133 1.36 -13.07 -9.16
C LYS A 133 1.08 -12.10 -8.00
N THR A 134 2.12 -11.54 -7.39
CA THR A 134 1.98 -10.55 -6.30
C THR A 134 1.31 -9.26 -6.79
N ALA A 135 1.59 -8.85 -8.04
CA ALA A 135 0.97 -7.68 -8.65
C ALA A 135 -0.55 -7.87 -8.81
N ILE A 136 -0.98 -9.04 -9.30
CA ILE A 136 -2.40 -9.39 -9.42
C ILE A 136 -3.07 -9.43 -8.05
N ALA A 137 -2.44 -10.00 -7.02
CA ALA A 137 -3.00 -10.03 -5.67
C ALA A 137 -3.22 -8.63 -5.07
N ILE A 138 -2.28 -7.70 -5.31
CA ILE A 138 -2.41 -6.30 -4.91
C ILE A 138 -3.49 -5.57 -5.72
N ALA A 139 -3.61 -5.88 -7.01
CA ALA A 139 -4.68 -5.34 -7.83
C ALA A 139 -6.07 -5.79 -7.35
N ILE A 140 -6.21 -7.08 -7.00
CA ILE A 140 -7.43 -7.64 -6.42
C ILE A 140 -7.80 -6.93 -5.13
N SER A 141 -6.84 -6.73 -4.21
CA SER A 141 -7.12 -6.09 -2.92
C SER A 141 -7.59 -4.64 -3.06
N LYS A 142 -7.12 -3.92 -4.09
CA LYS A 142 -7.56 -2.56 -4.40
C LYS A 142 -8.93 -2.48 -5.07
N GLU A 143 -9.41 -3.54 -5.72
CA GLU A 143 -10.71 -3.55 -6.43
C GLU A 143 -11.87 -4.14 -5.63
N ILE A 144 -11.57 -4.92 -4.59
CA ILE A 144 -12.61 -5.47 -3.71
C ILE A 144 -13.40 -4.34 -3.03
N SER A 145 -12.72 -3.29 -2.52
CA SER A 145 -13.38 -2.06 -2.06
C SER A 145 -12.49 -0.82 -2.17
N GLU A 146 -13.13 0.34 -2.32
CA GLU A 146 -12.52 1.69 -2.28
C GLU A 146 -12.09 2.11 -0.87
N GLU A 147 -12.67 1.48 0.16
CA GLU A 147 -12.27 1.67 1.56
C GLU A 147 -10.95 0.94 1.85
N ALA A 148 -10.17 1.46 2.80
CA ALA A 148 -8.91 0.86 3.23
C ALA A 148 -9.12 -0.50 3.93
N ILE A 149 -9.30 -1.55 3.13
CA ILE A 149 -9.34 -2.94 3.56
C ILE A 149 -7.93 -3.36 4.02
N PRO A 150 -7.80 -4.12 5.11
CA PRO A 150 -6.50 -4.69 5.49
C PRO A 150 -6.02 -5.69 4.44
N PHE A 151 -4.88 -5.39 3.82
CA PHE A 151 -4.14 -6.29 2.94
C PHE A 151 -2.88 -6.77 3.63
N CYS A 152 -2.77 -8.06 3.88
CA CYS A 152 -1.63 -8.66 4.55
C CYS A 152 -0.85 -9.56 3.58
N ILE A 153 0.47 -9.32 3.49
CA ILE A 153 1.38 -10.19 2.77
C ILE A 153 2.04 -11.12 3.78
N PHE A 154 2.03 -12.41 3.47
CA PHE A 154 2.65 -13.46 4.24
C PHE A 154 3.54 -14.30 3.32
N ASN A 155 4.81 -14.48 3.65
CA ASN A 155 5.61 -15.50 2.98
C ASN A 155 5.49 -16.79 3.79
N ALA A 156 5.11 -17.90 3.15
CA ALA A 156 4.99 -19.21 3.78
C ALA A 156 6.23 -19.63 4.61
N SER A 157 7.44 -19.21 4.22
CA SER A 157 8.64 -19.50 5.01
C SER A 157 8.67 -18.84 6.39
N GLN A 158 7.90 -17.76 6.61
CA GLN A 158 7.81 -17.05 7.88
C GLN A 158 7.11 -17.87 8.98
N VAL A 159 6.40 -18.94 8.61
CA VAL A 159 5.79 -19.87 9.56
C VAL A 159 6.82 -20.54 10.46
N TYR A 160 8.04 -20.77 9.96
CA TYR A 160 9.08 -21.45 10.72
C TYR A 160 9.74 -20.49 11.71
N SER A 161 9.32 -20.58 12.98
CA SER A 161 9.90 -19.84 14.09
C SER A 161 10.29 -20.76 15.23
N CYS A 162 11.36 -20.41 15.94
CA CYS A 162 11.77 -21.09 17.17
C CYS A 162 10.98 -20.60 18.40
N GLU A 163 10.44 -19.39 18.36
CA GLU A 163 9.80 -18.73 19.52
C GLU A 163 8.30 -18.98 19.58
N VAL A 164 7.64 -19.13 18.43
CA VAL A 164 6.19 -19.14 18.31
C VAL A 164 5.76 -20.34 17.47
N LYS A 165 4.66 -20.98 17.86
CA LYS A 165 4.06 -22.06 17.06
C LYS A 165 3.68 -21.62 15.65
N LYS A 166 3.81 -22.54 14.70
CA LYS A 166 3.44 -22.36 13.29
C LYS A 166 2.00 -21.89 13.11
N THR A 167 1.07 -22.55 13.80
CA THR A 167 -0.37 -22.24 13.79
C THR A 167 -0.64 -20.86 14.35
N GLU A 168 0.08 -20.46 15.40
CA GLU A 168 -0.07 -19.15 16.03
C GLU A 168 0.36 -18.04 15.07
N ILE A 169 1.49 -18.19 14.37
CA ILE A 169 1.94 -17.23 13.34
C ILE A 169 0.86 -17.08 12.27
N LEU A 170 0.35 -18.19 11.74
CA LEU A 170 -0.70 -18.17 10.72
C LEU A 170 -1.99 -17.49 11.24
N THR A 171 -2.35 -17.74 12.51
CA THR A 171 -3.50 -17.10 13.17
C THR A 171 -3.34 -15.58 13.24
N GLN A 172 -2.13 -15.10 13.58
CA GLN A 172 -1.85 -13.67 13.65
C GLN A 172 -2.06 -13.00 12.29
N TYR A 173 -1.55 -13.59 11.21
CA TYR A 173 -1.73 -13.03 9.86
C TYR A 173 -3.19 -13.08 9.39
N ILE A 174 -3.93 -14.14 9.73
CA ILE A 174 -5.38 -14.20 9.47
C ILE A 174 -6.12 -13.08 10.21
N ARG A 175 -5.83 -12.86 11.50
CA ARG A 175 -6.47 -11.80 12.29
C ARG A 175 -6.06 -10.39 11.86
N LYS A 176 -4.84 -10.18 11.39
CA LYS A 176 -4.41 -8.92 10.75
C LYS A 176 -5.18 -8.64 9.46
N SER A 177 -5.64 -9.69 8.78
CA SER A 177 -6.40 -9.59 7.53
C SER A 177 -7.89 -9.36 7.76
N ILE A 178 -8.36 -9.28 9.01
CA ILE A 178 -9.76 -9.00 9.35
C ILE A 178 -9.84 -7.64 10.02
N GLY A 179 -10.54 -6.72 9.36
CA GLY A 179 -10.75 -5.36 9.85
C GLY A 179 -12.04 -5.24 10.66
N VAL A 180 -12.03 -4.33 11.61
CA VAL A 180 -13.19 -3.89 12.38
C VAL A 180 -13.25 -2.38 12.27
N LYS A 181 -14.34 -1.90 11.66
CA LYS A 181 -14.65 -0.49 11.47
C LYS A 181 -15.54 -0.05 12.62
N ILE A 182 -14.99 0.70 13.56
CA ILE A 182 -15.70 1.20 14.73
C ILE A 182 -16.14 2.62 14.44
N LYS A 183 -17.43 2.90 14.57
CA LYS A 183 -18.02 4.23 14.44
C LYS A 183 -18.21 4.79 15.84
N GLU A 184 -17.38 5.75 16.20
CA GLU A 184 -17.44 6.44 17.49
C GLU A 184 -17.92 7.88 17.29
N ILE A 185 -18.88 8.31 18.11
CA ILE A 185 -19.30 9.71 18.16
C ILE A 185 -18.47 10.36 19.26
N LYS A 186 -17.52 11.22 18.88
CA LYS A 186 -16.72 11.99 19.84
C LYS A 186 -17.21 13.43 19.95
N GLU A 187 -17.27 13.92 21.18
CA GLU A 187 -17.44 15.33 21.48
C GLU A 187 -16.09 16.04 21.35
N VAL A 188 -16.06 17.05 20.50
CA VAL A 188 -14.84 17.76 20.14
C VAL A 188 -15.04 19.26 20.28
N PHE A 189 -14.00 19.92 20.75
CA PHE A 189 -13.86 21.36 20.74
C PHE A 189 -12.80 21.76 19.73
N GLU A 190 -13.18 22.56 18.74
CA GLU A 190 -12.24 23.10 17.76
C GLU A 190 -12.43 24.60 17.59
N GLY A 191 -11.33 25.29 17.37
CA GLY A 191 -11.33 26.74 17.22
C GLY A 191 -9.92 27.32 17.29
N GLU A 192 -9.81 28.56 16.87
CA GLU A 192 -8.64 29.40 17.13
C GLU A 192 -8.58 29.79 18.61
N VAL A 193 -7.41 29.65 19.22
CA VAL A 193 -7.15 30.09 20.59
C VAL A 193 -7.02 31.61 20.61
N VAL A 194 -8.01 32.30 21.14
CA VAL A 194 -7.97 33.76 21.32
C VAL A 194 -7.21 34.13 22.59
N LYS A 195 -7.45 33.37 23.67
CA LYS A 195 -6.85 33.64 24.97
C LYS A 195 -6.81 32.38 25.82
N LEU A 196 -5.72 32.22 26.57
CA LEU A 196 -5.53 31.14 27.53
C LEU A 196 -5.21 31.71 28.92
N GLU A 197 -6.06 31.42 29.90
CA GLU A 197 -5.97 31.95 31.26
C GLU A 197 -5.92 30.78 32.27
N PRO A 198 -4.74 30.40 32.80
CA PRO A 198 -4.63 29.38 33.84
C PRO A 198 -5.01 29.95 35.20
N PHE A 199 -5.76 29.20 35.99
CA PHE A 199 -6.13 29.54 37.37
C PHE A 199 -5.39 28.62 38.35
N TYR A 200 -4.70 29.22 39.31
CA TYR A 200 -3.90 28.51 40.31
C TYR A 200 -4.70 28.40 41.61
N ASP A 201 -4.56 27.28 42.31
CA ASP A 201 -5.09 27.16 43.67
C ASP A 201 -4.03 27.67 44.65
N ASP A 202 -4.37 28.67 45.46
CA ASP A 202 -3.44 29.35 46.39
C ASP A 202 -3.36 28.63 47.75
N THR A 203 -3.88 27.40 47.85
CA THR A 203 -4.02 26.65 49.11
C THR A 203 -2.80 25.84 49.52
N TYR A 204 -1.81 25.63 48.64
CA TYR A 204 -0.57 24.88 48.92
C TYR A 204 0.67 25.64 48.43
N ASP A 205 1.82 25.44 49.08
CA ASP A 205 3.11 26.10 48.76
C ASP A 205 3.61 25.80 47.33
N GLU A 206 3.13 24.71 46.72
CA GLU A 206 3.32 24.40 45.30
C GLU A 206 2.11 24.88 44.49
N LYS A 207 2.34 25.84 43.59
CA LYS A 207 1.32 26.39 42.68
C LYS A 207 0.79 25.33 41.71
N THR A 208 -0.19 24.55 42.15
CA THR A 208 -0.90 23.59 41.31
C THR A 208 -2.01 24.31 40.54
N ILE A 209 -2.10 24.03 39.24
CA ILE A 209 -3.15 24.59 38.38
C ILE A 209 -4.42 23.80 38.64
N SER A 210 -5.51 24.47 39.01
CA SER A 210 -6.79 23.82 39.25
C SER A 210 -7.60 23.67 37.96
N TYR A 211 -7.69 24.73 37.16
CA TYR A 211 -8.34 24.71 35.85
C TYR A 211 -7.83 25.84 34.96
N VAL A 212 -8.12 25.74 33.66
CA VAL A 212 -7.74 26.74 32.66
C VAL A 212 -8.96 27.19 31.89
N HIS A 213 -9.10 28.50 31.74
CA HIS A 213 -10.08 29.08 30.83
C HIS A 213 -9.46 29.32 29.47
N ILE A 214 -10.05 28.68 28.45
CA ILE A 214 -9.65 28.90 27.05
C ILE A 214 -10.79 29.56 26.32
N THR A 215 -10.49 30.63 25.59
CA THR A 215 -11.44 31.28 24.70
C THR A 215 -11.16 30.83 23.28
N LEU A 216 -12.08 30.04 22.71
CA LEU A 216 -11.98 29.54 21.34
C LEU A 216 -12.89 30.32 20.41
N LYS A 217 -12.40 30.59 19.19
CA LYS A 217 -13.13 31.29 18.15
C LYS A 217 -13.27 30.42 16.89
N THR A 218 -14.46 30.45 16.32
CA THR A 218 -14.80 29.87 15.02
C THR A 218 -15.40 30.96 14.14
N LEU A 219 -15.73 30.65 12.87
CA LEU A 219 -16.42 31.61 12.00
C LEU A 219 -17.80 32.01 12.51
N LYS A 220 -18.46 31.16 13.30
CA LYS A 220 -19.83 31.37 13.75
C LYS A 220 -19.92 31.96 15.15
N GLU A 221 -19.09 31.47 16.07
CA GLU A 221 -19.16 31.87 17.48
C GLU A 221 -17.78 31.93 18.15
N GLN A 222 -17.72 32.67 19.25
CA GLN A 222 -16.60 32.69 20.18
C GLN A 222 -17.10 32.23 21.55
N LYS A 223 -16.44 31.24 22.14
CA LYS A 223 -16.88 30.59 23.39
C LYS A 223 -15.74 30.43 24.37
N LYS A 224 -15.96 30.86 25.61
CA LYS A 224 -15.07 30.60 26.75
C LYS A 224 -15.42 29.25 27.36
N ILE A 225 -14.44 28.35 27.43
CA ILE A 225 -14.56 27.00 27.99
C ILE A 225 -13.67 26.85 29.22
N LYS A 226 -14.10 26.01 30.16
CA LYS A 226 -13.33 25.62 31.34
C LYS A 226 -12.72 24.25 31.10
N ILE A 227 -11.40 24.14 31.22
CA ILE A 227 -10.62 22.93 30.94
C ILE A 227 -9.96 22.46 32.24
N HIS A 228 -9.95 21.15 32.45
CA HIS A 228 -9.32 20.52 33.61
C HIS A 228 -7.79 20.57 33.51
N SER A 229 -7.11 20.63 34.66
CA SER A 229 -5.64 20.73 34.75
C SER A 229 -4.88 19.68 33.93
N SER A 230 -5.38 18.44 33.90
CA SER A 230 -4.79 17.33 33.13
C SER A 230 -4.70 17.60 31.61
N ILE A 231 -5.66 18.32 31.04
CA ILE A 231 -5.65 18.67 29.60
C ILE A 231 -4.65 19.81 29.36
N TYR A 232 -4.47 20.71 30.32
CA TYR A 232 -3.52 21.82 30.21
C TYR A 232 -2.06 21.35 30.10
N GLU A 233 -1.69 20.27 30.78
CA GLU A 233 -0.36 19.66 30.59
C GLU A 233 -0.12 19.23 29.14
N ASN A 234 -1.15 18.70 28.46
CA ASN A 234 -1.06 18.32 27.05
C ASN A 234 -0.95 19.55 26.14
N ILE A 235 -1.62 20.66 26.49
CA ILE A 235 -1.50 21.94 25.78
C ILE A 235 -0.08 22.48 25.85
N LEU A 236 0.56 22.39 27.03
CA LEU A 236 1.95 22.79 27.21
C LEU A 236 2.92 21.91 26.43
N LYS A 237 2.68 20.59 26.38
CA LYS A 237 3.49 19.64 25.60
C LYS A 237 3.44 19.93 24.09
N GLU A 238 2.26 20.25 23.59
CA GLU A 238 2.02 20.61 22.17
C GLU A 238 2.44 22.06 21.84
N LYS A 239 2.94 22.84 22.83
CA LYS A 239 3.40 24.23 22.68
C LYS A 239 2.37 25.14 22.00
N ILE A 240 1.10 24.98 22.36
CA ILE A 240 0.00 25.75 21.79
C ILE A 240 0.09 27.21 22.23
N GLN A 241 -0.06 28.12 21.28
CA GLN A 241 -0.04 29.57 21.49
C GLN A 241 -1.37 30.20 21.10
N GLU A 242 -1.55 31.47 21.47
CA GLU A 242 -2.64 32.28 20.93
C GLU A 242 -2.51 32.38 19.40
N LYS A 243 -3.66 32.41 18.70
CA LYS A 243 -3.81 32.34 17.23
C LYS A 243 -3.57 30.97 16.60
N ASP A 244 -3.29 29.94 17.39
CA ASP A 244 -3.29 28.56 16.90
C ASP A 244 -4.72 28.00 16.80
N VAL A 245 -4.98 27.22 15.75
CA VAL A 245 -6.18 26.41 15.62
C VAL A 245 -5.91 25.06 16.28
N ILE A 246 -6.76 24.71 17.24
CA ILE A 246 -6.59 23.50 18.05
C ILE A 246 -7.80 22.58 17.95
N TYR A 247 -7.54 21.31 18.26
CA TYR A 247 -8.54 20.26 18.36
C TYR A 247 -8.41 19.57 19.71
N ILE A 248 -9.48 19.59 20.51
CA ILE A 248 -9.54 18.99 21.85
C ILE A 248 -10.67 17.95 21.87
N GLU A 249 -10.36 16.72 22.28
CA GLU A 249 -11.35 15.68 22.55
C GLU A 249 -11.79 15.73 24.02
N SER A 250 -13.11 15.84 24.27
CA SER A 250 -13.64 16.06 25.62
C SER A 250 -13.41 14.89 26.58
N HIS A 251 -13.48 13.65 26.08
CA HIS A 251 -13.40 12.44 26.90
C HIS A 251 -11.98 11.91 27.08
N SER A 252 -11.15 11.97 26.03
CA SER A 252 -9.77 11.46 26.07
C SER A 252 -8.76 12.48 26.59
N GLY A 253 -9.12 13.77 26.59
CA GLY A 253 -8.20 14.85 26.93
C GLY A 253 -7.06 15.03 25.92
N LEU A 254 -7.18 14.40 24.75
CA LEU A 254 -6.22 14.54 23.66
C LEU A 254 -6.34 15.93 23.05
N VAL A 255 -5.20 16.60 22.95
CA VAL A 255 -5.08 17.93 22.33
C VAL A 255 -4.15 17.82 21.14
N LYS A 256 -4.52 18.43 20.02
CA LYS A 256 -3.69 18.53 18.81
C LYS A 256 -3.65 19.97 18.31
N ARG A 257 -2.45 20.48 18.03
CA ARG A 257 -2.24 21.71 17.26
C ARG A 257 -2.48 21.41 15.78
N VAL A 258 -3.53 21.99 15.19
CA VAL A 258 -3.88 21.77 13.77
C VAL A 258 -3.03 22.66 12.86
N GLY A 259 -2.72 23.87 13.32
CA GLY A 259 -1.89 24.83 12.60
C GLY A 259 -2.16 26.25 13.10
N ARG A 260 -1.54 27.24 12.48
CA ARG A 260 -1.74 28.66 12.81
C ARG A 260 -2.84 29.26 11.93
N CYS A 261 -3.61 30.21 12.46
CA CYS A 261 -4.72 30.80 11.71
C CYS A 261 -4.22 31.56 10.47
N SER A 262 -4.79 31.26 9.29
CA SER A 262 -4.39 31.81 7.98
C SER A 262 -4.53 33.34 7.87
N LEU A 263 -5.38 33.97 8.70
CA LEU A 263 -5.52 35.43 8.76
C LEU A 263 -4.24 36.17 9.17
N TYR A 264 -3.26 35.47 9.74
CA TYR A 264 -2.00 36.03 10.21
C TYR A 264 -0.80 35.64 9.32
N GLN A 265 -1.05 35.07 8.14
CA GLN A 265 0.00 34.61 7.22
C GLN A 265 0.97 35.75 6.82
N ASP A 266 0.45 36.95 6.58
CA ASP A 266 1.25 38.12 6.15
C ASP A 266 2.15 38.70 7.26
N MET A 267 1.95 38.29 8.52
CA MET A 267 2.66 38.87 9.67
C MET A 267 3.89 38.04 10.11
N PHE A 268 4.08 36.83 9.56
CA PHE A 268 5.10 35.88 10.02
C PHE A 268 5.76 35.16 8.83
N ASP A 269 6.63 35.87 8.12
CA ASP A 269 7.23 35.41 6.84
C ASP A 269 8.46 34.48 7.01
N ILE A 270 8.76 34.02 8.24
CA ILE A 270 10.01 33.28 8.56
C ILE A 270 9.76 31.89 9.19
N GLU A 271 8.52 31.53 9.57
CA GLU A 271 8.22 30.26 10.23
C GLU A 271 7.68 29.20 9.25
N THR A 272 8.21 27.98 9.31
CA THR A 272 7.67 26.80 8.60
C THR A 272 6.42 26.25 9.30
N ASP A 273 5.50 27.12 9.69
CA ASP A 273 4.24 26.74 10.33
C ASP A 273 3.17 26.45 9.27
N THR A 274 2.37 25.40 9.49
CA THR A 274 1.25 25.08 8.62
C THR A 274 0.08 26.02 8.91
N PHE A 275 -0.29 26.86 7.95
CA PHE A 275 -1.44 27.76 8.07
C PHE A 275 -2.76 27.04 7.76
N VAL A 276 -3.77 27.28 8.59
CA VAL A 276 -5.08 26.62 8.52
C VAL A 276 -6.18 27.67 8.72
N ASP A 277 -7.26 27.53 7.96
CA ASP A 277 -8.41 28.43 8.05
C ASP A 277 -9.21 28.25 9.34
N LEU A 278 -9.97 29.29 9.69
CA LEU A 278 -10.90 29.26 10.81
C LEU A 278 -11.94 28.14 10.64
N PRO A 279 -12.18 27.31 11.67
CA PRO A 279 -13.15 26.25 11.57
C PRO A 279 -14.58 26.76 11.38
N LYS A 280 -15.36 26.03 10.57
CA LYS A 280 -16.78 26.31 10.32
C LYS A 280 -17.66 25.65 11.39
N GLY A 281 -18.73 26.34 11.78
CA GLY A 281 -19.73 25.84 12.73
C GLY A 281 -19.47 26.26 14.17
N ASN A 282 -20.08 25.55 15.13
CA ASN A 282 -19.94 25.85 16.56
C ASN A 282 -18.58 25.36 17.10
N VAL A 283 -18.10 25.98 18.18
CA VAL A 283 -16.86 25.57 18.87
C VAL A 283 -17.00 24.16 19.43
N HIS A 284 -18.16 23.84 20.02
CA HIS A 284 -18.49 22.50 20.50
C HIS A 284 -19.32 21.75 19.47
N LYS A 285 -18.85 20.58 19.05
CA LYS A 285 -19.59 19.74 18.10
C LYS A 285 -19.33 18.25 18.30
N LYS A 286 -20.26 17.44 17.79
CA LYS A 286 -20.14 15.98 17.73
C LYS A 286 -19.57 15.60 16.38
N LYS A 287 -18.42 14.95 16.35
CA LYS A 287 -17.82 14.38 15.14
C LYS A 287 -17.97 12.86 15.16
N ASN A 288 -18.46 12.30 14.06
CA ASN A 288 -18.43 10.87 13.82
C ASN A 288 -17.02 10.52 13.34
N ILE A 289 -16.28 9.79 14.17
CA ILE A 289 -14.94 9.31 13.86
C ILE A 289 -15.05 7.84 13.53
N ILE A 290 -14.56 7.48 12.35
CA ILE A 290 -14.48 6.10 11.91
C ILE A 290 -13.05 5.63 12.18
N GLN A 291 -12.91 4.64 13.05
CA GLN A 291 -11.62 4.03 13.34
C GLN A 291 -11.58 2.63 12.72
N ASN A 292 -10.57 2.40 11.88
CA ASN A 292 -10.30 1.09 11.30
C ASN A 292 -9.21 0.42 12.14
N VAL A 293 -9.52 -0.73 12.73
CA VAL A 293 -8.62 -1.51 13.59
C VAL A 293 -8.67 -2.97 13.13
N THR A 294 -7.57 -3.72 13.19
CA THR A 294 -7.63 -5.16 12.90
C THR A 294 -7.96 -5.97 14.15
N LEU A 295 -8.49 -7.18 13.98
CA LEU A 295 -8.70 -8.09 15.12
C LEU A 295 -7.40 -8.39 15.87
N TYR A 296 -6.27 -8.40 15.17
CA TYR A 296 -4.96 -8.59 15.78
C TYR A 296 -4.54 -7.40 16.66
N ASP A 297 -4.83 -6.17 16.24
CA ASP A 297 -4.51 -4.98 17.04
C ASP A 297 -5.34 -4.96 18.34
N LEU A 298 -6.60 -5.40 18.28
CA LEU A 298 -7.44 -5.60 19.47
C LEU A 298 -6.88 -6.69 20.38
N ASP A 299 -6.36 -7.79 19.82
CA ASP A 299 -5.70 -8.83 20.62
C ASP A 299 -4.50 -8.29 21.39
N ILE A 300 -3.54 -7.64 20.70
CA ILE A 300 -2.33 -7.11 21.35
C ILE A 300 -2.68 -6.07 22.42
N SER A 301 -3.64 -5.19 22.13
CA SER A 301 -4.03 -4.11 23.06
C SER A 301 -4.56 -4.65 24.39
N ASN A 302 -5.17 -5.85 24.37
CA ASN A 302 -5.69 -6.50 25.57
C ASN A 302 -4.67 -7.44 26.26
N VAL A 303 -3.66 -7.95 25.53
CA VAL A 303 -2.56 -8.73 26.12
C VAL A 303 -1.61 -7.85 26.93
N GLN A 304 -1.34 -6.63 26.45
CA GLN A 304 -0.50 -5.64 27.12
C GLN A 304 -1.35 -4.40 27.46
N PRO A 305 -2.14 -4.42 28.54
CA PRO A 305 -2.76 -3.19 29.04
C PRO A 305 -1.62 -2.19 29.33
N LYS A 306 -1.75 -0.98 28.80
CA LYS A 306 -0.73 0.08 28.80
C LYS A 306 -0.50 0.68 30.21
N ASP A 307 -0.09 -0.14 31.17
CA ASP A 307 0.12 0.33 32.54
C ASP A 307 1.56 0.79 32.82
N ASN A 308 2.51 0.72 31.87
CA ASN A 308 3.86 1.26 32.09
C ASN A 308 4.58 1.70 30.80
N ILE A 309 4.44 2.98 30.47
CA ILE A 309 5.18 3.68 29.39
C ILE A 309 6.71 3.67 29.64
N LEU A 310 7.14 3.47 30.90
CA LEU A 310 8.57 3.46 31.28
C LEU A 310 9.34 2.25 30.74
N ASN A 311 8.65 1.16 30.34
CA ASN A 311 9.29 -0.04 29.79
C ASN A 311 9.47 0.00 28.26
N PHE A 312 9.00 1.04 27.58
CA PHE A 312 9.17 1.15 26.12
C PHE A 312 10.60 1.56 25.71
N PHE A 313 11.33 2.24 26.60
CA PHE A 313 12.67 2.77 26.33
C PHE A 313 13.82 1.94 26.93
N GLN A 314 13.52 0.98 27.81
CA GLN A 314 14.53 0.08 28.37
C GLN A 314 14.37 -1.33 27.78
N ASN A 315 15.15 -1.56 26.72
CA ASN A 315 15.63 -2.85 26.22
C ASN A 315 15.18 -4.11 26.99
N ALA A 316 14.07 -4.70 26.56
CA ALA A 316 13.99 -6.15 26.46
C ALA A 316 13.35 -6.44 25.11
N LYS A 317 14.01 -7.29 24.31
CA LYS A 317 13.37 -7.95 23.16
C LYS A 317 12.01 -8.44 23.67
N CYS A 318 10.91 -7.79 23.26
CA CYS A 318 9.59 -8.34 23.50
C CYS A 318 9.60 -9.69 22.80
N LYS A 319 9.76 -10.77 23.59
CA LYS A 319 9.54 -12.13 23.11
C LYS A 319 8.17 -12.09 22.45
N LYS A 320 8.03 -12.65 21.26
CA LYS A 320 6.70 -12.78 20.64
C LYS A 320 5.83 -13.60 21.60
N THR A 321 4.98 -12.93 22.38
CA THR A 321 4.11 -13.60 23.35
C THR A 321 2.98 -14.26 22.58
N GLU A 322 2.82 -15.57 22.74
CA GLU A 322 1.67 -16.29 22.17
C GLU A 322 0.38 -15.75 22.79
N ILE A 323 -0.60 -15.42 21.94
CA ILE A 323 -1.89 -14.94 22.41
C ILE A 323 -2.76 -16.16 22.66
N THR A 324 -3.33 -16.28 23.86
CA THR A 324 -4.17 -17.43 24.21
C THR A 324 -5.50 -17.39 23.46
N ASP A 325 -6.01 -18.58 23.08
CA ASP A 325 -7.30 -18.70 22.40
C ASP A 325 -8.47 -18.22 23.29
N LYS A 326 -8.33 -18.29 24.62
CA LYS A 326 -9.33 -17.76 25.56
C LYS A 326 -9.52 -16.26 25.37
N LEU A 327 -8.44 -15.50 25.33
CA LEU A 327 -8.50 -14.05 25.11
C LEU A 327 -9.09 -13.72 23.74
N ARG A 328 -8.70 -14.44 22.69
CA ARG A 328 -9.28 -14.25 21.34
C ARG A 328 -10.78 -14.48 21.32
N ASN A 329 -11.26 -15.51 22.02
CA ASN A 329 -12.68 -15.81 22.11
C ASN A 329 -13.44 -14.72 22.89
N GLU A 330 -12.84 -14.15 23.94
CA GLU A 330 -13.41 -13.00 24.65
C GLU A 330 -13.49 -11.76 23.75
N ILE A 331 -12.43 -11.45 23.02
CA ILE A 331 -12.40 -10.33 22.07
C ILE A 331 -13.42 -10.53 20.96
N ASN A 332 -13.52 -11.73 20.40
CA ASN A 332 -14.53 -12.04 19.39
C ASN A 332 -15.95 -11.78 19.94
N LYS A 333 -16.23 -12.18 21.19
CA LYS A 333 -17.53 -11.87 21.84
C LYS A 333 -17.77 -10.38 21.97
N ILE A 334 -16.77 -9.58 22.32
CA ILE A 334 -16.88 -8.12 22.43
C ILE A 334 -17.14 -7.49 21.06
N VAL A 335 -16.40 -7.92 20.03
CA VAL A 335 -16.57 -7.43 18.65
C VAL A 335 -17.96 -7.75 18.13
N TYR A 336 -18.46 -8.98 18.35
CA TYR A 336 -19.83 -9.34 17.95
C TYR A 336 -20.87 -8.47 18.66
N LYS A 337 -20.72 -8.18 19.96
CA LYS A 337 -21.62 -7.26 20.67
C LYS A 337 -21.64 -5.86 20.04
N TYR A 338 -20.48 -5.32 19.62
CA TYR A 338 -20.44 -4.01 18.96
C TYR A 338 -21.04 -4.04 17.56
N VAL A 339 -20.96 -5.17 16.86
CA VAL A 339 -21.65 -5.37 15.58
C VAL A 339 -23.16 -5.43 15.78
N ASP A 340 -23.64 -6.18 16.78
CA ASP A 340 -25.07 -6.30 17.11
C ASP A 340 -25.67 -4.95 17.54
N GLN A 341 -24.87 -4.10 18.20
CA GLN A 341 -25.24 -2.74 18.58
C GLN A 341 -25.16 -1.73 17.42
N GLY A 342 -24.63 -2.11 16.26
CA GLY A 342 -24.41 -1.20 15.12
C GLY A 342 -23.27 -0.18 15.31
N VAL A 343 -22.46 -0.34 16.36
CA VAL A 343 -21.30 0.52 16.66
C VAL A 343 -20.09 0.11 15.83
N ALA A 344 -19.98 -1.18 15.46
CA ALA A 344 -18.90 -1.69 14.65
C ALA A 344 -19.39 -2.49 13.44
N GLN A 345 -18.54 -2.58 12.41
CA GLN A 345 -18.74 -3.42 11.24
C GLN A 345 -17.48 -4.25 10.98
N ILE A 346 -17.62 -5.55 10.80
CA ILE A 346 -16.49 -6.41 10.40
C ILE A 346 -16.30 -6.29 8.89
N VAL A 347 -15.07 -6.03 8.47
CA VAL A 347 -14.66 -5.93 7.08
C VAL A 347 -13.67 -7.07 6.80
N PRO A 348 -14.04 -8.10 6.03
CA PRO A 348 -13.11 -9.15 5.65
C PRO A 348 -12.08 -8.55 4.69
N GLY A 349 -10.80 -8.69 5.04
CA GLY A 349 -9.71 -8.27 4.18
C GLY A 349 -9.11 -9.38 3.35
N VAL A 350 -7.88 -9.16 2.92
CA VAL A 350 -7.18 -10.05 1.98
C VAL A 350 -5.87 -10.50 2.60
N LEU A 351 -5.71 -11.83 2.71
CA LEU A 351 -4.48 -12.49 3.11
C LEU A 351 -3.79 -13.07 1.87
N PHE A 352 -2.64 -12.51 1.49
CA PHE A 352 -1.82 -13.02 0.41
C PHE A 352 -0.69 -13.90 0.96
N ILE A 353 -0.67 -15.19 0.61
CA ILE A 353 0.38 -16.15 0.99
C ILE A 353 1.27 -16.44 -0.21
N ASP A 354 2.49 -15.92 -0.19
CA ASP A 354 3.51 -16.20 -1.19
C ASP A 354 4.26 -17.50 -0.89
N GLU A 355 4.76 -18.15 -1.94
CA GLU A 355 5.51 -19.41 -1.85
C GLU A 355 4.81 -20.52 -1.06
N VAL A 356 3.49 -20.68 -1.24
CA VAL A 356 2.63 -21.59 -0.44
C VAL A 356 3.12 -23.05 -0.37
N HIS A 357 3.86 -23.52 -1.36
CA HIS A 357 4.50 -24.85 -1.39
C HIS A 357 5.54 -25.06 -0.27
N MET A 358 5.91 -24.01 0.45
CA MET A 358 6.76 -24.07 1.64
C MET A 358 5.98 -24.34 2.94
N LEU A 359 4.65 -24.35 2.91
CA LEU A 359 3.84 -24.71 4.07
C LEU A 359 3.83 -26.22 4.33
N ASP A 360 3.82 -26.60 5.61
CA ASP A 360 3.66 -27.98 6.05
C ASP A 360 2.19 -28.43 6.05
N ILE A 361 1.97 -29.74 6.07
CA ILE A 361 0.63 -30.34 6.18
C ILE A 361 -0.19 -29.79 7.37
N GLU A 362 0.44 -29.56 8.53
CA GLU A 362 -0.22 -28.98 9.72
C GLU A 362 -0.80 -27.59 9.44
N CYS A 363 -0.08 -26.78 8.64
CA CYS A 363 -0.50 -25.44 8.28
C CYS A 363 -1.68 -25.48 7.29
N PHE A 364 -1.65 -26.42 6.35
CA PHE A 364 -2.77 -26.63 5.42
C PHE A 364 -4.03 -27.11 6.14
N THR A 365 -3.90 -28.04 7.10
CA THR A 365 -5.05 -28.49 7.91
C THR A 365 -5.65 -27.33 8.72
N TYR A 366 -4.80 -26.48 9.30
CA TYR A 366 -5.25 -25.28 10.01
C TYR A 366 -5.93 -24.26 9.08
N LEU A 367 -5.34 -24.03 7.89
CA LEU A 367 -5.87 -23.11 6.89
C LEU A 367 -7.23 -23.58 6.37
N ASN A 368 -7.40 -24.89 6.10
CA ASN A 368 -8.68 -25.50 5.72
C ASN A 368 -9.77 -25.21 6.75
N ARG A 369 -9.50 -25.46 8.04
CA ARG A 369 -10.45 -25.17 9.12
C ARG A 369 -10.79 -23.69 9.20
N THR A 370 -9.83 -22.82 8.91
CA THR A 370 -10.04 -21.37 9.02
C THR A 370 -10.85 -20.82 7.85
N LEU A 371 -10.67 -21.35 6.63
CA LEU A 371 -11.45 -20.98 5.45
C LEU A 371 -12.93 -21.33 5.58
N GLU A 372 -13.28 -22.34 6.39
CA GLU A 372 -14.67 -22.70 6.70
C GLU A 372 -15.38 -21.66 7.59
N SER A 373 -14.64 -20.75 8.23
CA SER A 373 -15.22 -19.70 9.06
C SER A 373 -15.92 -18.62 8.23
N ASN A 374 -17.07 -18.15 8.71
CA ASN A 374 -17.79 -17.03 8.10
C ASN A 374 -16.96 -15.74 8.10
N LEU A 375 -16.11 -15.54 9.12
CA LEU A 375 -15.22 -14.38 9.23
C LEU A 375 -13.89 -14.54 8.49
N ALA A 376 -13.68 -15.64 7.77
CA ALA A 376 -12.44 -15.87 7.05
C ALA A 376 -12.18 -14.73 6.03
N PRO A 377 -10.97 -14.15 6.03
CA PRO A 377 -10.58 -13.20 4.99
C PRO A 377 -10.48 -13.91 3.64
N ILE A 378 -10.39 -13.14 2.57
CA ILE A 378 -10.12 -13.66 1.23
C ILE A 378 -8.65 -14.09 1.20
N VAL A 379 -8.38 -15.36 0.92
CA VAL A 379 -7.02 -15.92 0.91
C VAL A 379 -6.53 -16.08 -0.52
N ILE A 380 -5.48 -15.37 -0.89
CA ILE A 380 -4.82 -15.50 -2.19
C ILE A 380 -3.50 -16.25 -1.98
N LEU A 381 -3.40 -17.46 -2.49
CA LEU A 381 -2.20 -18.28 -2.46
C LEU A 381 -1.39 -18.06 -3.74
N ALA A 382 -0.06 -18.05 -3.65
CA ALA A 382 0.82 -18.01 -4.80
C ALA A 382 1.87 -19.13 -4.77
N THR A 383 2.06 -19.76 -5.93
CA THR A 383 3.10 -20.78 -6.12
C THR A 383 3.81 -20.60 -7.45
N ASN A 384 5.08 -20.98 -7.47
CA ASN A 384 5.90 -21.13 -8.66
C ASN A 384 6.30 -22.59 -8.93
N ARG A 385 5.83 -23.53 -8.11
CA ARG A 385 6.10 -24.97 -8.29
C ARG A 385 4.90 -25.66 -8.91
N GLY A 386 5.18 -26.54 -9.87
CA GLY A 386 4.18 -27.36 -10.56
C GLY A 386 3.80 -28.59 -9.75
N ILE A 387 4.72 -29.54 -9.60
CA ILE A 387 4.54 -30.76 -8.80
C ILE A 387 5.66 -30.78 -7.76
N CYS A 388 5.31 -30.93 -6.48
CA CYS A 388 6.29 -31.07 -5.41
C CYS A 388 5.71 -31.78 -4.19
N ASN A 389 6.60 -32.25 -3.32
CA ASN A 389 6.19 -32.89 -2.07
C ASN A 389 5.55 -31.87 -1.13
N ILE A 390 4.46 -32.27 -0.48
CA ILE A 390 3.87 -31.50 0.61
C ILE A 390 4.84 -31.59 1.79
N LYS A 391 5.29 -30.44 2.30
CA LYS A 391 6.28 -30.39 3.39
C LYS A 391 5.74 -31.10 4.64
N GLY A 392 6.61 -31.86 5.30
CA GLY A 392 6.25 -32.76 6.41
C GLY A 392 5.72 -34.13 5.98
N THR A 393 5.58 -34.40 4.67
CA THR A 393 5.14 -35.71 4.16
C THR A 393 5.98 -36.16 2.95
N ASN A 394 5.83 -37.42 2.57
CA ASN A 394 6.42 -37.97 1.34
C ASN A 394 5.43 -37.95 0.16
N ILE A 395 4.28 -37.29 0.32
CA ILE A 395 3.22 -37.25 -0.69
C ILE A 395 3.56 -36.17 -1.71
N ILE A 396 3.64 -36.56 -2.98
CA ILE A 396 3.76 -35.66 -4.12
C ILE A 396 2.36 -35.15 -4.46
N SER A 397 2.21 -33.83 -4.57
CA SER A 397 0.95 -33.22 -4.98
C SER A 397 1.19 -32.06 -5.95
N ALA A 398 0.14 -31.71 -6.70
CA ALA A 398 0.12 -30.49 -7.48
C ALA A 398 0.33 -29.29 -6.55
N HIS A 399 1.24 -28.41 -6.94
CA HIS A 399 1.61 -27.18 -6.23
C HIS A 399 2.14 -27.37 -4.80
N GLY A 400 2.34 -28.61 -4.34
CA GLY A 400 2.69 -28.92 -2.94
C GLY A 400 1.54 -28.66 -1.98
N ILE A 401 0.29 -28.71 -2.46
CA ILE A 401 -0.92 -28.46 -1.67
C ILE A 401 -1.70 -29.79 -1.52
N PRO A 402 -2.27 -30.10 -0.36
CA PRO A 402 -3.14 -31.28 -0.19
C PRO A 402 -4.35 -31.24 -1.13
N VAL A 403 -4.77 -32.40 -1.64
CA VAL A 403 -5.90 -32.54 -2.57
C VAL A 403 -7.18 -31.93 -1.99
N ASP A 404 -7.41 -32.13 -0.68
CA ASP A 404 -8.58 -31.59 0.03
C ASP A 404 -8.73 -30.06 -0.08
N LEU A 405 -7.61 -29.34 -0.12
CA LEU A 405 -7.62 -27.88 -0.31
C LEU A 405 -7.67 -27.54 -1.81
N LEU A 406 -6.97 -28.29 -2.67
CA LEU A 406 -6.99 -28.08 -4.12
C LEU A 406 -8.41 -28.14 -4.71
N ASP A 407 -9.25 -29.05 -4.21
CA ASP A 407 -10.64 -29.20 -4.68
C ASP A 407 -11.53 -28.01 -4.29
N ARG A 408 -11.11 -27.18 -3.32
CA ARG A 408 -11.87 -26.03 -2.80
C ARG A 408 -11.41 -24.68 -3.36
N ILE A 409 -10.24 -24.61 -4.00
CA ILE A 409 -9.64 -23.35 -4.47
C ILE A 409 -9.83 -23.15 -5.97
N ILE A 410 -10.02 -21.89 -6.37
CA ILE A 410 -9.99 -21.53 -7.80
C ILE A 410 -8.53 -21.33 -8.20
N ILE A 411 -8.10 -21.97 -9.29
CA ILE A 411 -6.72 -21.86 -9.78
C ILE A 411 -6.67 -20.94 -11.00
N VAL A 412 -5.88 -19.87 -10.91
CA VAL A 412 -5.59 -18.95 -12.01
C VAL A 412 -4.13 -19.08 -12.40
N LYS A 413 -3.89 -19.41 -13.68
CA LYS A 413 -2.55 -19.59 -14.22
C LYS A 413 -2.00 -18.27 -14.75
N THR A 414 -0.79 -17.91 -14.31
CA THR A 414 -0.02 -16.80 -14.89
C THR A 414 1.02 -17.31 -15.87
N MET A 415 1.32 -16.52 -16.90
CA MET A 415 2.27 -16.88 -17.96
C MET A 415 3.56 -16.07 -17.86
N LEU A 416 4.59 -16.42 -18.64
CA LEU A 416 5.75 -15.54 -18.83
C LEU A 416 5.34 -14.33 -19.67
N TYR A 417 6.01 -13.20 -19.43
CA TYR A 417 5.81 -12.00 -20.22
C TYR A 417 6.53 -12.08 -21.56
N ASN A 418 5.91 -11.52 -22.59
CA ASN A 418 6.54 -11.31 -23.89
C ASN A 418 7.51 -10.13 -23.86
N LYS A 419 8.42 -10.02 -24.85
CA LYS A 419 9.40 -8.92 -24.93
C LYS A 419 8.72 -7.54 -24.92
N GLU A 420 7.62 -7.39 -25.65
CA GLU A 420 6.82 -6.16 -25.70
C GLU A 420 6.24 -5.81 -24.32
N GLU A 421 5.63 -6.78 -23.64
CA GLU A 421 5.10 -6.57 -22.27
C GLU A 421 6.22 -6.22 -21.28
N ILE A 422 7.39 -6.88 -21.37
CA ILE A 422 8.57 -6.56 -20.55
C ILE A 422 9.01 -5.12 -20.78
N LEU A 423 9.10 -4.69 -22.04
CA LEU A 423 9.47 -3.34 -22.41
C LEU A 423 8.48 -2.32 -21.84
N GLN A 424 7.17 -2.59 -21.93
CA GLN A 424 6.14 -1.73 -21.35
C GLN A 424 6.24 -1.66 -19.81
N VAL A 425 6.48 -2.79 -19.14
CA VAL A 425 6.71 -2.82 -17.68
C VAL A 425 7.94 -1.98 -17.29
N LEU A 426 9.03 -2.08 -18.05
CA LEU A 426 10.23 -1.27 -17.84
C LEU A 426 9.95 0.23 -18.07
N LYS A 427 9.20 0.60 -19.12
CA LYS A 427 8.76 1.99 -19.37
C LYS A 427 8.00 2.53 -18.16
N LEU A 428 7.01 1.79 -17.66
CA LEU A 428 6.25 2.18 -16.47
C LEU A 428 7.18 2.34 -15.26
N ARG A 429 8.07 1.38 -15.01
CA ARG A 429 9.00 1.45 -13.88
C ARG A 429 9.89 2.68 -13.94
N CYS A 430 10.43 3.02 -15.12
CA CYS A 430 11.22 4.23 -15.32
C CYS A 430 10.41 5.50 -15.04
N LYS A 431 9.14 5.56 -15.45
CA LYS A 431 8.24 6.68 -15.13
C LYS A 431 8.03 6.81 -13.62
N PHE A 432 7.70 5.73 -12.91
CA PHE A 432 7.48 5.76 -11.46
C PHE A 432 8.71 6.13 -10.64
N GLU A 433 9.90 5.66 -11.05
CA GLU A 433 11.14 5.97 -10.34
C GLU A 433 11.82 7.27 -10.83
N ASN A 434 11.17 8.02 -11.72
CA ASN A 434 11.70 9.21 -12.37
C ASN A 434 13.11 8.98 -12.94
N ILE A 435 13.26 7.91 -13.73
CA ILE A 435 14.49 7.52 -14.40
C ILE A 435 14.38 7.86 -15.88
N LYS A 436 15.27 8.74 -16.36
CA LYS A 436 15.39 9.06 -17.78
C LYS A 436 16.33 8.04 -18.45
N ILE A 437 15.81 7.31 -19.43
CA ILE A 437 16.53 6.26 -20.16
C ILE A 437 16.32 6.46 -21.67
N GLU A 438 17.35 6.16 -22.47
CA GLU A 438 17.25 6.17 -23.93
C GLU A 438 16.45 4.97 -24.45
N ASN A 439 15.76 5.11 -25.59
CA ASN A 439 14.95 4.04 -26.16
C ASN A 439 15.79 2.80 -26.54
N GLU A 440 17.01 3.00 -27.04
CA GLU A 440 17.95 1.91 -27.34
C GLU A 440 18.38 1.16 -26.06
N ALA A 441 18.64 1.90 -24.99
CA ALA A 441 19.01 1.35 -23.69
C ALA A 441 17.85 0.53 -23.10
N LEU A 442 16.62 1.02 -23.25
CA LEU A 442 15.40 0.34 -22.83
C LEU A 442 15.16 -0.96 -23.63
N ASN A 443 15.33 -0.92 -24.95
CA ASN A 443 15.22 -2.11 -25.80
C ASN A 443 16.25 -3.17 -25.40
N TYR A 444 17.50 -2.78 -25.20
CA TYR A 444 18.55 -3.69 -24.73
C TYR A 444 18.23 -4.28 -23.35
N LEU A 445 17.66 -3.48 -22.44
CA LEU A 445 17.22 -3.96 -21.13
C LEU A 445 16.05 -4.96 -21.23
N SER A 446 15.15 -4.78 -22.21
CA SER A 446 14.08 -5.74 -22.49
C SER A 446 14.62 -7.09 -22.99
N ASP A 447 15.66 -7.07 -23.83
CA ASP A 447 16.37 -8.28 -24.28
C ASP A 447 17.03 -9.02 -23.11
N ILE A 448 17.66 -8.28 -22.19
CA ILE A 448 18.18 -8.84 -20.94
C ILE A 448 17.05 -9.45 -20.10
N GLY A 449 15.90 -8.78 -20.01
CA GLY A 449 14.72 -9.26 -19.29
C GLY A 449 14.18 -10.59 -19.82
N MET A 450 14.15 -10.74 -21.15
CA MET A 450 13.71 -11.95 -21.85
C MET A 450 14.71 -13.11 -21.66
N ASN A 451 16.00 -12.85 -21.81
CA ASN A 451 17.05 -13.87 -21.70
C ASN A 451 17.28 -14.34 -20.25
N CYS A 452 17.23 -13.41 -19.30
CA CYS A 452 17.50 -13.66 -17.89
C CYS A 452 16.19 -13.72 -17.09
N SER A 453 15.73 -12.57 -16.58
CA SER A 453 14.44 -12.42 -15.90
C SER A 453 14.05 -10.94 -15.80
N LEU A 454 12.75 -10.66 -15.74
CA LEU A 454 12.21 -9.31 -15.52
C LEU A 454 12.71 -8.70 -14.20
N ARG A 455 12.81 -9.51 -13.12
CA ARG A 455 13.30 -9.04 -11.82
C ARG A 455 14.73 -8.52 -11.93
N TYR A 456 15.61 -9.24 -12.62
CA TYR A 456 16.98 -8.83 -12.83
C TYR A 456 17.06 -7.55 -13.67
N ALA A 457 16.31 -7.45 -14.78
CA ALA A 457 16.25 -6.24 -15.59
C ALA A 457 15.81 -4.99 -14.79
N ILE A 458 14.80 -5.11 -13.93
CA ILE A 458 14.37 -4.02 -13.05
C ILE A 458 15.47 -3.67 -12.03
N GLN A 459 16.13 -4.66 -11.43
CA GLN A 459 17.22 -4.43 -10.47
C GLN A 459 18.42 -3.71 -11.08
N LEU A 460 18.66 -3.82 -12.39
CA LEU A 460 19.73 -3.11 -13.09
C LEU A 460 19.47 -1.60 -13.24
N LEU A 461 18.21 -1.13 -13.16
CA LEU A 461 17.88 0.29 -13.31
C LEU A 461 18.52 1.17 -12.24
N THR A 462 18.50 0.73 -10.98
CA THR A 462 19.08 1.46 -9.84
C THR A 462 20.60 1.66 -9.96
N PRO A 463 21.42 0.61 -10.15
CA PRO A 463 22.86 0.78 -10.36
C PRO A 463 23.16 1.55 -11.66
N ALA A 464 22.39 1.37 -12.73
CA ALA A 464 22.54 2.16 -13.95
C ALA A 464 22.29 3.66 -13.71
N LYS A 465 21.28 4.02 -12.91
CA LYS A 465 20.99 5.40 -12.49
C LYS A 465 22.16 5.99 -11.70
N ILE A 466 22.72 5.24 -10.76
CA ILE A 466 23.87 5.69 -9.95
C ILE A 466 25.11 5.89 -10.82
N LEU A 467 25.40 4.94 -11.73
CA LEU A 467 26.56 5.03 -12.61
C LEU A 467 26.43 6.18 -13.62
N SER A 468 25.22 6.40 -14.16
CA SER A 468 24.93 7.54 -15.05
C SER A 468 25.20 8.87 -14.35
N LYS A 469 24.71 9.04 -13.12
CA LYS A 469 24.94 10.26 -12.32
C LYS A 469 26.43 10.49 -12.05
N ARG A 470 27.19 9.44 -11.71
CA ARG A 470 28.64 9.54 -11.49
C ARG A 470 29.40 9.94 -12.75
N LYS A 471 28.95 9.51 -13.92
CA LYS A 471 29.51 9.92 -15.22
C LYS A 471 29.01 11.28 -15.71
N GLY A 472 28.24 12.01 -14.91
CA GLY A 472 27.67 13.32 -15.27
C GLY A 472 26.55 13.25 -16.32
N LYS A 473 26.06 12.06 -16.68
CA LYS A 473 25.00 11.88 -17.67
C LYS A 473 23.62 11.97 -17.02
N LYS A 474 22.74 12.81 -17.60
CA LYS A 474 21.34 12.96 -17.17
C LYS A 474 20.44 11.81 -17.62
N MET A 475 20.81 11.08 -18.68
CA MET A 475 20.08 9.94 -19.22
C MET A 475 20.93 8.67 -19.23
N ILE A 476 20.28 7.52 -18.97
CA ILE A 476 20.92 6.20 -19.04
C ILE A 476 21.05 5.80 -20.51
N SER A 477 22.29 5.56 -20.93
CA SER A 477 22.65 5.08 -22.28
C SER A 477 22.92 3.59 -22.29
N LYS A 478 22.86 2.96 -23.48
CA LYS A 478 23.08 1.52 -23.65
C LYS A 478 24.42 1.04 -23.06
N SER A 479 25.49 1.79 -23.29
CA SER A 479 26.83 1.50 -22.75
C SER A 479 26.88 1.42 -21.23
N ILE A 480 26.05 2.21 -20.52
CA ILE A 480 25.96 2.13 -19.06
C ILE A 480 25.33 0.80 -18.64
N ILE A 481 24.26 0.38 -19.32
CA ILE A 481 23.58 -0.88 -19.02
C ILE A 481 24.51 -2.07 -19.30
N GLU A 482 25.28 -2.03 -20.40
CA GLU A 482 26.28 -3.05 -20.70
C GLU A 482 27.32 -3.18 -19.58
N ILE A 483 27.89 -2.07 -19.11
CA ILE A 483 28.84 -2.05 -17.98
C ILE A 483 28.19 -2.60 -16.70
N VAL A 484 26.96 -2.21 -16.40
CA VAL A 484 26.28 -2.71 -15.19
C VAL A 484 25.98 -4.21 -15.33
N SER A 485 25.59 -4.67 -16.52
CA SER A 485 25.30 -6.08 -16.79
C SER A 485 26.54 -6.98 -16.79
N SER A 486 27.74 -6.42 -17.00
CA SER A 486 29.01 -7.16 -16.88
C SER A 486 29.49 -7.26 -15.43
N ILE A 487 29.17 -6.26 -14.60
CA ILE A 487 29.53 -6.26 -13.17
C ILE A 487 28.57 -7.13 -12.36
N PHE A 488 27.26 -6.98 -12.58
CA PHE A 488 26.24 -7.70 -11.81
C PHE A 488 25.75 -8.92 -12.57
N PHE A 489 26.07 -10.11 -12.09
CA PHE A 489 25.69 -11.36 -12.73
C PHE A 489 24.23 -11.73 -12.43
N ASP A 490 23.53 -12.26 -13.43
CA ASP A 490 22.26 -12.95 -13.21
C ASP A 490 22.49 -14.39 -12.69
N THR A 491 21.41 -15.03 -12.27
CA THR A 491 21.46 -16.39 -11.71
C THR A 491 21.97 -17.43 -12.72
N LYS A 492 21.66 -17.31 -14.02
CA LYS A 492 22.13 -18.27 -15.03
C LYS A 492 23.63 -18.11 -15.29
N ARG A 493 24.13 -16.88 -15.48
CA ARG A 493 25.57 -16.65 -15.65
C ARG A 493 26.36 -17.04 -14.41
N SER A 494 25.86 -16.72 -13.22
CA SER A 494 26.50 -17.09 -11.96
C SER A 494 26.60 -18.60 -11.79
N THR A 495 25.52 -19.34 -12.08
CA THR A 495 25.54 -20.82 -12.01
C THR A 495 26.48 -21.44 -13.05
N GLN A 496 26.52 -20.91 -14.27
CA GLN A 496 27.47 -21.37 -15.30
C GLN A 496 28.93 -21.16 -14.88
N LEU A 497 29.24 -20.01 -14.28
CA LEU A 497 30.59 -19.71 -13.78
C LEU A 497 30.98 -20.69 -12.66
N LEU A 498 30.10 -20.93 -11.69
CA LEU A 498 30.33 -21.90 -10.61
C LEU A 498 30.53 -23.32 -11.15
N LEU A 499 29.77 -23.73 -12.18
CA LEU A 499 29.93 -25.03 -12.82
C LEU A 499 31.26 -25.14 -13.58
N SER A 500 31.70 -24.08 -14.25
CA SER A 500 32.99 -24.06 -14.97
C SER A 500 34.19 -24.16 -14.04
N GLU A 501 34.05 -23.64 -12.82
CA GLU A 501 35.11 -23.60 -11.81
C GLU A 501 34.84 -24.58 -10.66
N LYS A 502 34.08 -25.66 -10.91
CA LYS A 502 33.62 -26.59 -9.87
C LYS A 502 34.74 -27.07 -8.92
N ASN A 503 35.94 -27.31 -9.45
CA ASN A 503 37.09 -27.78 -8.68
C ASN A 503 37.63 -26.76 -7.65
N LYS A 504 37.28 -25.47 -7.78
CA LYS A 504 37.69 -24.40 -6.86
C LYS A 504 36.69 -24.22 -5.71
N TYR A 505 35.49 -24.78 -5.82
CA TYR A 505 34.42 -24.64 -4.84
C TYR A 505 34.26 -25.93 -4.03
N LEU A 506 33.93 -25.78 -2.75
CA LEU A 506 33.62 -26.91 -1.88
C LEU A 506 32.22 -27.43 -2.22
N TYR A 507 32.11 -28.77 -2.35
CA TYR A 507 30.92 -29.58 -2.68
C TYR A 507 30.54 -29.63 -4.16
#